data_AF-A0A6J5GZL4-F1
#
_entry.id   AF-A0A6J5GZL4-F1
#
_cell.length_a   1.000
_cell.length_b   1.000
_cell.length_c   1.000
_cell.angle_alpha   90.00
_cell.angle_beta   90.00
_cell.angle_gamma   90.00
#
_symmetry.space_group_name_H-M   'P 1'
#
loop_
_entity.id
_entity.type
_entity.pdbx_description
1 polymer ?
#
loop_
_entity_poly.entity_id
_entity_poly.type
_entity_poly.pdbx_seq_one_letter_code
_entity_poly.pdbx_strand_id
1 'polypeptide(L)'
;MLTRSARVVDCVALTARRSMPLRRAAVICAAALTLTLAGCVQPWRQFHAGQDQSAIIARMGPPREIHQLPDGGRRLMWPTQPMGTTTVAADIDSAGQIVNVRQVLQISEFNRAVIGKWTREDVLINFGQPAQTAFFRLSQREVWSYRYVENNITHLMFNFSFDTGGVLRETLRTPDPLRDRDFRRF
;
A
#
# COMPACT_ATOMS: atom_id res chain seq x y z
N MET A 1 -67.03 -26.65 -57.56
CA MET A 1 -66.70 -25.89 -56.34
C MET A 1 -65.22 -25.54 -56.39
N LEU A 2 -64.91 -24.27 -56.13
CA LEU A 2 -63.87 -23.50 -56.84
C LEU A 2 -62.41 -23.81 -56.48
N THR A 3 -61.61 -23.70 -57.55
CA THR A 3 -60.17 -23.80 -57.68
C THR A 3 -59.41 -22.65 -57.02
N ARG A 4 -58.28 -23.03 -56.42
CA ARG A 4 -57.25 -22.22 -55.78
C ARG A 4 -56.59 -21.28 -56.79
N SER A 5 -56.49 -19.98 -56.49
CA SER A 5 -55.70 -19.02 -57.27
C SER A 5 -54.75 -18.25 -56.35
N ALA A 6 -53.47 -18.26 -56.73
CA ALA A 6 -52.40 -17.57 -56.04
C ALA A 6 -52.26 -16.13 -56.53
N ARG A 7 -51.90 -15.21 -55.64
CA ARG A 7 -51.15 -13.99 -55.98
C ARG A 7 -50.09 -13.72 -54.91
N VAL A 8 -48.97 -13.22 -55.40
CA VAL A 8 -47.65 -13.10 -54.77
C VAL A 8 -47.28 -11.61 -54.81
N VAL A 9 -46.55 -11.14 -53.77
CA VAL A 9 -45.62 -9.98 -53.73
C VAL A 9 -46.29 -8.58 -53.67
N ASP A 10 -45.91 -7.60 -52.84
CA ASP A 10 -44.58 -7.21 -52.33
C ASP A 10 -44.59 -6.32 -51.05
N CYS A 11 -43.42 -6.28 -50.38
CA CYS A 11 -42.70 -5.18 -49.71
C CYS A 11 -43.41 -4.09 -48.84
N VAL A 12 -42.90 -3.84 -47.62
CA VAL A 12 -42.07 -2.65 -47.23
C VAL A 12 -41.74 -2.72 -45.73
N ALA A 13 -40.44 -2.59 -45.43
CA ALA A 13 -39.87 -2.46 -44.08
C ALA A 13 -40.02 -1.04 -43.52
N LEU A 14 -40.13 -0.89 -42.20
CA LEU A 14 -39.64 0.30 -41.49
C LEU A 14 -39.31 -0.02 -40.03
N THR A 15 -38.02 -0.31 -39.79
CA THR A 15 -37.41 -0.26 -38.47
C THR A 15 -37.27 1.21 -38.05
N ALA A 16 -38.07 1.63 -37.07
CA ALA A 16 -38.02 2.97 -36.51
C ALA A 16 -36.71 3.15 -35.69
N ARG A 17 -35.73 3.84 -36.25
CA ARG A 17 -34.58 4.39 -35.49
C ARG A 17 -35.09 5.52 -34.61
N ARG A 18 -35.21 5.27 -33.30
CA ARG A 18 -35.40 6.33 -32.31
C ARG A 18 -34.11 7.15 -32.21
N SER A 19 -34.13 8.36 -32.78
CA SER A 19 -33.11 9.39 -32.59
C SER A 19 -33.17 9.92 -31.14
N MET A 20 -32.25 9.47 -30.28
CA MET A 20 -32.05 10.12 -28.99
C MET A 20 -31.33 11.47 -29.21
N PRO A 21 -31.80 12.58 -28.61
CA PRO A 21 -31.20 13.88 -28.81
C PRO A 21 -29.79 13.92 -28.20
N LEU A 22 -28.77 14.25 -29.02
CA LEU A 22 -27.34 14.31 -28.68
C LEU A 22 -27.03 15.00 -27.34
N ARG A 23 -27.85 15.97 -26.92
CA ARG A 23 -27.72 16.68 -25.63
C ARG A 23 -27.93 15.79 -24.41
N ARG A 24 -28.84 14.80 -24.47
CA ARG A 24 -29.10 13.87 -23.35
C ARG A 24 -28.02 12.79 -23.25
N ALA A 25 -27.49 12.35 -24.39
CA ALA A 25 -26.35 11.43 -24.43
C ALA A 25 -25.07 12.08 -23.84
N ALA A 26 -24.83 13.37 -24.13
CA ALA A 26 -23.68 14.10 -23.59
C ALA A 26 -23.71 14.27 -22.06
N VAL A 27 -24.89 14.54 -21.47
CA VAL A 27 -25.05 14.69 -20.01
C VAL A 27 -24.87 13.35 -19.28
N ILE A 28 -25.35 12.25 -19.85
CA ILE A 28 -25.18 10.90 -19.28
C ILE A 28 -23.71 10.46 -19.34
N CYS A 29 -23.02 10.73 -20.46
CA CYS A 29 -21.58 10.46 -20.56
C CYS A 29 -20.75 11.33 -19.60
N ALA A 30 -21.11 12.60 -19.40
CA ALA A 30 -20.41 13.48 -18.46
C ALA A 30 -20.61 13.04 -16.98
N ALA A 31 -21.83 12.63 -16.61
CA ALA A 31 -22.11 12.10 -15.27
C ALA A 31 -21.45 10.72 -15.02
N ALA A 32 -21.34 9.89 -16.05
CA ALA A 32 -20.62 8.62 -15.99
C ALA A 32 -19.10 8.82 -15.88
N LEU A 33 -18.55 9.90 -16.45
CA LEU A 33 -17.12 10.22 -16.40
C LEU A 33 -16.68 10.75 -15.02
N THR A 34 -17.58 11.37 -14.24
CA THR A 34 -17.26 11.85 -12.89
C THR A 34 -17.20 10.74 -11.83
N LEU A 35 -17.81 9.57 -12.07
CA LEU A 35 -17.84 8.48 -11.09
C LEU A 35 -16.60 7.55 -11.14
N THR A 36 -15.75 7.67 -12.15
CA THR A 36 -14.60 6.78 -12.35
C THR A 36 -13.28 7.29 -11.76
N LEU A 37 -13.25 8.50 -11.19
CA LEU A 37 -12.09 9.04 -10.46
C LEU A 37 -12.06 8.67 -8.97
N ALA A 38 -12.61 7.50 -8.59
CA ALA A 38 -12.29 6.90 -7.31
C ALA A 38 -10.84 6.35 -7.37
N GLY A 39 -9.85 7.25 -7.38
CA GLY A 39 -8.46 6.87 -7.16
C GLY A 39 -8.36 6.13 -5.84
N CYS A 40 -7.46 5.14 -5.75
CA CYS A 40 -7.17 4.44 -4.51
C CYS A 40 -6.58 5.44 -3.49
N VAL A 41 -7.43 6.12 -2.74
CA VAL A 41 -7.01 7.03 -1.67
C VAL A 41 -6.47 6.16 -0.55
N GLN A 42 -5.19 6.34 -0.23
CA GLN A 42 -4.60 5.68 0.94
C GLN A 42 -5.32 6.18 2.20
N PRO A 43 -5.92 5.28 3.01
CA PRO A 43 -6.83 5.66 4.09
C PRO A 43 -6.19 6.48 5.22
N TRP A 44 -4.87 6.49 5.31
CA TRP A 44 -4.11 7.23 6.32
C TRP A 44 -3.68 8.64 5.89
N ARG A 45 -3.87 9.04 4.61
CA ARG A 45 -3.43 10.36 4.11
C ARG A 45 -4.30 11.54 4.54
N GLN A 46 -5.48 11.26 5.07
CA GLN A 46 -6.48 12.26 5.48
C GLN A 46 -6.26 12.82 6.90
N PHE A 47 -5.24 12.35 7.61
CA PHE A 47 -4.96 12.77 8.98
C PHE A 47 -3.94 13.90 9.03
N HIS A 48 -4.17 14.83 9.95
CA HIS A 48 -3.34 16.01 10.16
C HIS A 48 -2.96 16.16 11.63
N ALA A 49 -1.92 16.92 11.89
CA ALA A 49 -1.45 17.18 13.24
C ALA A 49 -2.54 17.84 14.11
N GLY A 50 -2.59 17.50 15.40
CA GLY A 50 -3.55 18.00 16.39
C GLY A 50 -4.86 17.22 16.48
N GLN A 51 -5.14 16.28 15.57
CA GLN A 51 -6.30 15.40 15.67
C GLN A 51 -6.12 14.36 16.78
N ASP A 52 -7.19 13.95 17.45
CA ASP A 52 -7.11 12.91 18.48
C ASP A 52 -6.77 11.53 17.88
N GLN A 53 -5.95 10.73 18.57
CA GLN A 53 -5.57 9.39 18.12
C GLN A 53 -6.77 8.44 17.90
N SER A 54 -7.89 8.66 18.58
CA SER A 54 -9.11 7.88 18.36
C SER A 54 -9.62 7.99 16.93
N ALA A 55 -9.41 9.12 16.25
CA ALA A 55 -9.84 9.32 14.87
C ALA A 55 -9.13 8.37 13.90
N ILE A 56 -7.81 8.20 14.06
CA ILE A 56 -7.06 7.27 13.21
C ILE A 56 -7.34 5.82 13.59
N ILE A 57 -7.49 5.50 14.87
CA ILE A 57 -7.84 4.15 15.32
C ILE A 57 -9.23 3.74 14.81
N ALA A 58 -10.22 4.65 14.85
CA ALA A 58 -11.55 4.39 14.33
C ALA A 58 -11.54 4.07 12.82
N ARG A 59 -10.61 4.69 12.07
CA ARG A 59 -10.48 4.51 10.62
C ARG A 59 -9.63 3.31 10.20
N MET A 60 -8.53 3.06 10.91
CA MET A 60 -7.52 2.05 10.58
C MET A 60 -7.69 0.76 11.37
N GLY A 61 -8.53 0.75 12.41
CA GLY A 61 -8.62 -0.31 13.39
C GLY A 61 -7.55 -0.18 14.49
N PRO A 62 -7.55 -1.11 15.46
CA PRO A 62 -6.53 -1.12 16.51
C PRO A 62 -5.12 -1.29 15.91
N PRO A 63 -4.11 -0.56 16.42
CA PRO A 63 -2.74 -0.76 16.00
C PRO A 63 -2.25 -2.14 16.42
N ARG A 64 -1.34 -2.73 15.64
CA ARG A 64 -0.74 -4.03 15.96
C ARG A 64 0.59 -3.92 16.68
N GLU A 65 1.26 -2.78 16.55
CA GLU A 65 2.45 -2.47 17.32
C GLU A 65 2.33 -1.05 17.91
N ILE A 66 2.84 -0.90 19.12
CA ILE A 66 2.91 0.38 19.83
C ILE A 66 4.32 0.50 20.40
N HIS A 67 5.02 1.56 20.01
CA HIS A 67 6.39 1.84 20.41
C HIS A 67 6.44 3.16 21.18
N GLN A 68 7.20 3.23 22.27
CA GLN A 68 7.39 4.49 22.98
C GLN A 68 8.42 5.35 22.24
N LEU A 69 8.17 6.65 22.15
CA LEU A 69 9.09 7.59 21.52
C LEU A 69 9.92 8.33 22.60
N PRO A 70 11.16 8.74 22.31
CA PRO A 70 12.03 9.41 23.28
C PRO A 70 11.48 10.74 23.84
N ASP A 71 10.57 11.37 23.12
CA ASP A 71 9.89 12.62 23.50
C ASP A 71 8.71 12.41 24.46
N GLY A 72 8.47 11.17 24.91
CA GLY A 72 7.34 10.81 25.76
C GLY A 72 6.03 10.56 24.98
N GLY A 73 6.07 10.69 23.66
CA GLY A 73 5.01 10.26 22.76
C GLY A 73 5.01 8.75 22.53
N ARG A 74 4.11 8.31 21.65
CA ARG A 74 3.98 6.91 21.23
C ARG A 74 3.82 6.84 19.73
N ARG A 75 4.39 5.81 19.12
CA ARG A 75 4.16 5.47 17.72
C ARG A 75 3.23 4.28 17.62
N LEU A 76 2.11 4.48 16.94
CA LEU A 76 1.15 3.42 16.60
C LEU A 76 1.46 2.91 15.21
N MET A 77 1.49 1.58 15.01
CA MET A 77 1.77 1.00 13.70
C MET A 77 0.74 -0.05 13.25
N TRP A 78 0.53 -0.07 11.92
CA TRP A 78 -0.30 -1.05 11.21
C TRP A 78 0.52 -1.76 10.10
N PRO A 79 1.35 -2.77 10.46
CA PRO A 79 2.33 -3.41 9.56
C PRO A 79 1.75 -4.53 8.69
N THR A 80 1.62 -4.40 7.38
CA THR A 80 1.06 -5.47 6.52
C THR A 80 1.98 -6.69 6.29
N GLN A 81 3.15 -6.73 6.91
CA GLN A 81 4.08 -7.87 6.90
C GLN A 81 3.46 -9.14 7.51
N PRO A 82 3.96 -10.35 7.16
CA PRO A 82 5.15 -10.65 6.35
C PRO A 82 4.92 -10.67 4.83
N MET A 83 3.66 -10.65 4.38
CA MET A 83 3.31 -10.73 2.96
C MET A 83 3.02 -9.38 2.31
N GLY A 84 2.69 -8.37 3.10
CA GLY A 84 2.45 -7.01 2.63
C GLY A 84 3.74 -6.19 2.52
N THR A 85 3.59 -5.00 1.96
CA THR A 85 4.71 -4.11 1.58
C THR A 85 4.61 -2.72 2.21
N THR A 86 3.68 -2.56 3.16
CA THR A 86 3.41 -1.27 3.80
C THR A 86 3.29 -1.42 5.30
N THR A 87 3.85 -0.46 6.03
CA THR A 87 3.55 -0.24 7.45
C THR A 87 3.18 1.22 7.57
N VAL A 88 1.97 1.50 8.06
CA VAL A 88 1.57 2.86 8.40
C VAL A 88 1.97 3.11 9.85
N ALA A 89 2.63 4.23 10.12
CA ALA A 89 2.96 4.68 11.46
C ALA A 89 2.31 6.04 11.73
N ALA A 90 1.75 6.19 12.92
CA ALA A 90 1.26 7.46 13.44
C ALA A 90 2.00 7.80 14.73
N ASP A 91 2.62 8.98 14.73
CA ASP A 91 3.29 9.55 15.90
C ASP A 91 2.24 10.32 16.69
N ILE A 92 2.10 9.96 17.96
CA ILE A 92 1.14 10.53 18.90
C ILE A 92 1.92 11.19 20.03
N ASP A 93 1.58 12.43 20.37
CA ASP A 93 2.21 13.11 21.50
C ASP A 93 1.70 12.59 22.85
N SER A 94 2.25 13.14 23.94
CA SER A 94 1.85 12.79 25.31
C SER A 94 0.41 13.20 25.66
N ALA A 95 -0.20 14.11 24.90
CA ALA A 95 -1.59 14.52 25.04
C ALA A 95 -2.56 13.62 24.28
N GLY A 96 -2.06 12.63 23.52
CA GLY A 96 -2.88 11.72 22.73
C GLY A 96 -3.26 12.27 21.35
N GLN A 97 -2.62 13.34 20.89
CA GLN A 97 -2.87 13.95 19.59
C GLN A 97 -1.87 13.47 18.53
N ILE A 98 -2.34 13.35 17.30
CA ILE A 98 -1.55 13.01 16.13
C ILE A 98 -0.55 14.14 15.88
N VAL A 99 0.73 13.79 15.76
CA VAL A 99 1.80 14.67 15.31
C VAL A 99 2.06 14.46 13.83
N ASN A 100 2.14 13.20 13.39
CA ASN A 100 2.43 12.85 12.00
C ASN A 100 1.89 11.46 11.66
N VAL A 101 1.53 11.22 10.39
CA VAL A 101 1.09 9.92 9.87
C VAL A 101 1.77 9.64 8.54
N ARG A 102 2.45 8.50 8.42
CA ARG A 102 3.26 8.17 7.24
C ARG A 102 3.37 6.67 6.99
N GLN A 103 3.66 6.29 5.74
CA GLN A 103 4.05 4.92 5.40
C GLN A 103 5.57 4.80 5.56
N VAL A 104 6.04 3.81 6.31
CA VAL A 104 7.44 3.73 6.75
C VAL A 104 8.31 2.75 5.94
N LEU A 105 7.70 1.84 5.19
CA LEU A 105 8.43 0.88 4.34
C LEU A 105 8.67 1.46 2.94
N GLN A 106 9.48 2.50 2.86
CA GLN A 106 9.83 3.18 1.61
C GLN A 106 11.27 3.66 1.66
N ILE A 107 11.90 3.81 0.48
CA ILE A 107 13.33 4.10 0.37
C ILE A 107 13.73 5.40 1.08
N SER A 108 12.89 6.44 1.01
CA SER A 108 13.12 7.72 1.71
C SER A 108 13.19 7.56 3.22
N GLU A 109 12.48 6.59 3.78
CA GLU A 109 12.46 6.31 5.22
C GLU A 109 13.60 5.39 5.62
N PHE A 110 13.86 4.35 4.83
CA PHE A 110 14.99 3.44 5.06
C PHE A 110 16.33 4.19 5.04
N ASN A 111 16.49 5.18 4.16
CA ASN A 111 17.71 5.99 4.05
C ASN A 111 17.98 6.87 5.28
N ARG A 112 17.04 6.97 6.23
CA ARG A 112 17.27 7.67 7.50
C ARG A 112 18.10 6.84 8.49
N ALA A 113 18.22 5.54 8.25
CA ALA A 113 19.00 4.65 9.10
C ALA A 113 20.48 5.02 9.06
N VAL A 114 21.11 5.10 10.24
CA VAL A 114 22.51 5.50 10.37
C VAL A 114 23.36 4.28 10.76
N ILE A 115 24.18 3.82 9.82
CA ILE A 115 25.13 2.73 10.02
C ILE A 115 26.12 3.10 11.14
N GLY A 116 26.40 2.14 12.03
CA GLY A 116 27.29 2.29 13.18
C GLY A 116 26.67 3.00 14.38
N LYS A 117 25.43 3.51 14.25
CA LYS A 117 24.72 4.20 15.32
C LYS A 117 23.38 3.55 15.66
N TRP A 118 22.56 3.25 14.64
CA TRP A 118 21.26 2.64 14.87
C TRP A 118 21.42 1.22 15.39
N THR A 119 20.54 0.86 16.29
CA THR A 119 20.42 -0.46 16.88
C THR A 119 19.23 -1.22 16.30
N ARG A 120 19.09 -2.49 16.66
CA ARG A 120 17.87 -3.28 16.43
C ARG A 120 16.62 -2.56 16.90
N GLU A 121 16.67 -1.95 18.08
CA GLU A 121 15.54 -1.21 18.65
C GLU A 121 15.17 0.01 17.81
N ASP A 122 16.16 0.78 17.36
CA ASP A 122 15.91 1.93 16.48
C ASP A 122 15.21 1.49 15.18
N VAL A 123 15.59 0.33 14.63
CA VAL A 123 14.96 -0.22 13.42
C VAL A 123 13.51 -0.66 13.72
N LEU A 124 13.24 -1.31 14.85
CA LEU A 124 11.87 -1.67 15.26
C LEU A 124 10.98 -0.45 15.47
N ILE A 125 11.45 0.56 16.21
CA ILE A 125 10.69 1.79 16.48
C ILE A 125 10.41 2.57 15.19
N ASN A 126 11.24 2.43 14.15
CA ASN A 126 11.04 3.14 12.89
C ASN A 126 10.22 2.36 11.85
N PHE A 127 10.33 1.03 11.79
CA PHE A 127 9.76 0.23 10.70
C PHE A 127 8.83 -0.90 11.14
N GLY A 128 8.78 -1.20 12.44
CA GLY A 128 8.04 -2.31 13.02
C GLY A 128 8.76 -3.64 12.86
N GLN A 129 8.05 -4.74 13.11
CA GLN A 129 8.62 -6.08 12.98
C GLN A 129 9.01 -6.42 11.53
N PRO A 130 10.16 -7.07 11.32
CA PRO A 130 10.60 -7.46 9.99
C PRO A 130 9.75 -8.59 9.41
N ALA A 131 9.77 -8.71 8.08
CA ALA A 131 9.13 -9.82 7.39
C ALA A 131 9.86 -11.14 7.63
N GLN A 132 11.19 -11.08 7.73
CA GLN A 132 12.08 -12.21 7.93
C GLN A 132 13.29 -11.81 8.77
N THR A 133 13.79 -12.77 9.53
CA THR A 133 15.02 -12.65 10.32
C THR A 133 15.92 -13.84 10.00
N ALA A 134 17.20 -13.59 9.72
CA ALA A 134 18.19 -14.64 9.45
C ALA A 134 19.50 -14.34 10.18
N PHE A 135 20.21 -15.37 10.65
CA PHE A 135 21.54 -15.21 11.23
C PHE A 135 22.58 -15.92 10.38
N PHE A 136 23.56 -15.16 9.88
CA PHE A 136 24.65 -15.67 9.05
C PHE A 136 25.88 -15.95 9.91
N ARG A 137 26.15 -17.23 10.20
CA ARG A 137 27.24 -17.66 11.10
C ARG A 137 28.63 -17.26 10.61
N LEU A 138 28.89 -17.26 9.31
CA LEU A 138 30.22 -16.94 8.77
C LEU A 138 30.57 -15.46 8.94
N SER A 139 29.60 -14.57 8.73
CA SER A 139 29.79 -13.12 8.88
C SER A 139 29.44 -12.59 10.28
N GLN A 140 28.87 -13.45 11.15
CA GLN A 140 28.34 -13.07 12.46
C GLN A 140 27.34 -11.91 12.37
N ARG A 141 26.44 -11.97 11.37
CA ARG A 141 25.42 -10.95 11.13
C ARG A 141 24.02 -11.47 11.32
N GLU A 142 23.22 -10.74 12.10
CA GLU A 142 21.78 -10.88 12.12
C GLU A 142 21.19 -9.96 11.05
N VAL A 143 20.35 -10.49 10.16
CA VAL A 143 19.76 -9.76 9.05
C VAL A 143 18.25 -9.74 9.20
N TRP A 144 17.68 -8.54 9.19
CA TRP A 144 16.24 -8.31 9.18
C TRP A 144 15.81 -7.77 7.83
N SER A 145 14.80 -8.39 7.25
CA SER A 145 14.36 -8.09 5.89
C SER A 145 12.92 -7.59 5.86
N TYR A 146 12.70 -6.48 5.17
CA TYR A 146 11.39 -5.85 4.99
C TYR A 146 11.00 -5.86 3.52
N ARG A 147 9.80 -6.33 3.21
CA ARG A 147 9.25 -6.24 1.85
C ARG A 147 8.72 -4.85 1.60
N TYR A 148 9.04 -4.27 0.44
CA TYR A 148 8.48 -2.99 0.01
C TYR A 148 8.34 -2.92 -1.51
N VAL A 149 7.66 -1.89 -1.99
CA VAL A 149 7.55 -1.60 -3.42
C VAL A 149 8.19 -0.26 -3.71
N GLU A 150 9.22 -0.25 -4.55
CA GLU A 150 9.87 0.97 -5.00
C GLU A 150 9.14 1.53 -6.22
N ASN A 151 8.88 2.85 -6.22
CA ASN A 151 8.20 3.57 -7.29
C ASN A 151 6.84 2.97 -7.72
N ASN A 152 6.16 2.25 -6.81
CA ASN A 152 4.92 1.50 -7.06
C ASN A 152 5.01 0.41 -8.14
N ILE A 153 6.22 0.00 -8.54
CA ILE A 153 6.44 -0.95 -9.63
C ILE A 153 7.32 -2.13 -9.19
N THR A 154 8.42 -1.86 -8.49
CA THR A 154 9.46 -2.88 -8.25
C THR A 154 9.32 -3.49 -6.85
N HIS A 155 9.06 -4.79 -6.77
CA HIS A 155 9.00 -5.53 -5.51
C HIS A 155 10.41 -5.89 -5.02
N LEU A 156 10.79 -5.35 -3.87
CA LEU A 156 12.13 -5.51 -3.31
C LEU A 156 12.06 -5.89 -1.82
N MET A 157 13.18 -6.41 -1.32
CA MET A 157 13.46 -6.48 0.11
C MET A 157 14.52 -5.45 0.48
N PHE A 158 14.30 -4.76 1.60
CA PHE A 158 15.30 -3.94 2.25
C PHE A 158 15.82 -4.70 3.47
N ASN A 159 17.14 -4.89 3.54
CA ASN A 159 17.79 -5.73 4.53
C ASN A 159 18.65 -4.86 5.45
N PHE A 160 18.47 -5.01 6.75
CA PHE A 160 19.32 -4.42 7.79
C PHE A 160 20.19 -5.52 8.39
N SER A 161 21.50 -5.36 8.32
CA SER A 161 22.48 -6.32 8.87
C SER A 161 23.10 -5.76 10.15
N PHE A 162 22.87 -6.41 11.27
CA PHE A 162 23.40 -6.06 12.58
C PHE A 162 24.60 -6.93 12.95
N ASP A 163 25.53 -6.39 13.74
CA ASP A 163 26.52 -7.20 14.42
C ASP A 163 25.95 -7.92 15.65
N THR A 164 26.78 -8.71 16.33
CA THR A 164 26.41 -9.44 17.56
C THR A 164 26.05 -8.52 18.72
N GLY A 165 26.48 -7.25 18.70
CA GLY A 165 26.07 -6.21 19.64
C GLY A 165 24.71 -5.59 19.32
N GLY A 166 24.10 -5.95 18.18
CA GLY A 166 22.83 -5.41 17.73
C GLY A 166 22.94 -4.02 17.08
N VAL A 167 24.15 -3.59 16.68
CA VAL A 167 24.37 -2.32 15.98
C VAL A 167 24.30 -2.55 14.47
N LEU A 168 23.59 -1.67 13.77
CA LEU A 168 23.46 -1.69 12.32
C LEU A 168 24.81 -1.49 11.65
N ARG A 169 25.20 -2.40 10.78
CA ARG A 169 26.50 -2.36 10.08
C ARG A 169 26.39 -2.25 8.58
N GLU A 170 25.28 -2.69 8.00
CA GLU A 170 25.08 -2.66 6.56
C GLU A 170 23.59 -2.65 6.23
N THR A 171 23.26 -2.02 5.10
CA THR A 171 21.93 -2.09 4.50
C THR A 171 22.05 -2.56 3.06
N LEU A 172 21.18 -3.47 2.64
CA LEU A 172 21.18 -4.02 1.29
C LEU A 172 19.78 -4.08 0.70
N ARG A 173 19.64 -3.73 -0.58
CA ARG A 173 18.40 -3.93 -1.35
C ARG A 173 18.56 -5.16 -2.23
N THR A 174 17.58 -6.05 -2.21
CA THR A 174 17.56 -7.25 -3.06
C THR A 174 16.20 -7.40 -3.72
N PRO A 175 16.09 -8.07 -4.88
CA PRO A 175 14.80 -8.49 -5.41
C PRO A 175 14.01 -9.31 -4.38
N ASP A 176 12.68 -9.17 -4.38
CA ASP A 176 11.82 -10.04 -3.57
C ASP A 176 11.75 -11.43 -4.22
N PRO A 177 12.25 -12.50 -3.56
CA PRO A 177 12.26 -13.85 -4.14
C PRO A 177 10.87 -14.41 -4.46
N LEU A 178 9.81 -13.94 -3.78
CA LEU A 178 8.43 -14.38 -4.02
C LEU A 178 7.80 -13.70 -5.24
N ARG A 179 8.32 -12.55 -5.66
CA ARG A 179 7.75 -11.72 -6.74
C ARG A 179 8.61 -11.72 -7.99
N ASP A 180 9.90 -11.93 -7.81
CA ASP A 180 10.84 -12.05 -8.91
C ASP A 180 10.48 -13.27 -9.79
N ARG A 181 10.63 -13.09 -11.10
CA ARG A 181 10.31 -14.11 -12.10
C ARG A 181 11.45 -15.10 -12.24
N ASP A 182 12.68 -14.68 -12.00
CA ASP A 182 13.85 -15.52 -12.25
C ASP A 182 14.03 -16.57 -11.14
N PHE A 183 13.67 -16.24 -9.91
CA PHE A 183 13.65 -17.20 -8.79
C PHE A 183 12.51 -18.22 -8.86
N ARG A 184 11.54 -18.06 -9.76
CA ARG A 184 10.44 -19.03 -9.99
C ARG A 184 10.74 -20.09 -11.05
N ARG A 185 11.95 -20.07 -11.65
CA ARG A 185 12.32 -20.96 -12.76
C ARG A 185 13.03 -22.25 -12.35
N PHE A 186 13.14 -22.54 -11.05
CA PHE A 186 13.77 -23.75 -10.52
C PHE A 186 12.82 -24.47 -9.57
#